data_AF-A0A3D4II56-F1
#
_entry.id   AF-A0A3D4II56-F1
#
_cell.length_a   1.000
_cell.length_b   1.000
_cell.length_c   1.000
_cell.angle_alpha   90.00
_cell.angle_beta   90.00
_cell.angle_gamma   90.00
#
_symmetry.space_group_name_H-M   'P 1'
#
loop_
_entity.id
_entity.type
_entity.pdbx_description
1 polymer ?
#
loop_
_entity_poly.entity_id
_entity_poly.type
_entity_poly.pdbx_seq_one_letter_code
_entity_poly.pdbx_strand_id
1 'polypeptide(L)'
;MHRIPQLLLLKIRQLWPLLLDSTLNSYGQLFFSQNRVLSVMVMAASFTNWEVGRWGLPAIWLTHALAWIAGFDKSLIRGGMLGLNSLLVVFGLALLFQVNVPFLLLLVAACMFTLVIGIALHYGLSHWGIPILSLPFVLGIWMMEVASRQFALLEWSTGSIYTLNELYKWGGSSLVQAYEVFLGLQLPSLIEGYLRSLAAILFQNNWFAGLFIALGLLVASRILFSLSVMGFLLGYGSQWMLGMDLATLNYGALGFNYVLTTLALGGYFFIPNAHSYGLAMAVIPLVMTLNAGFSEFAKVFQVPIYSLPFALATGFMMYVIKFSNRTDVLAPVLLQLRSPEENLYAYQNQKQRFKGFVWQQIHLPFYGTWRVSQGHNGGITHREHWQYAWDFDQTDAEGRTFEYPGTHREDYYCYNLPVLAPTNGVVVAVQDHIPENEIGKVNLVQNWGNTVIIQHTEGLYSKLSHLKGGTVCVKVGDVVQTGQRLGVVGNSGRSPEPHLHFQLQTTPYIGAATLRYPIAAYLTHTAEGIALRQYCYPEEGEQISAVQSHASLAAAFAFVPGQTVSFQREDKDGEVTHWQVETDAWNKTCFH
;
A
#
# COMPACT_ATOMS: atom_id res chain seq x y z
N MET A 1 34.03 -6.35 36.20
CA MET A 1 33.50 -7.49 35.42
C MET A 1 32.04 -7.90 35.74
N HIS A 2 31.26 -7.16 36.57
CA HIS A 2 29.88 -7.55 36.94
C HIS A 2 28.71 -6.99 36.10
N ARG A 3 28.94 -6.24 35.00
CA ARG A 3 27.85 -5.62 34.19
C ARG A 3 27.36 -6.45 32.99
N ILE A 4 28.12 -7.46 32.56
CA ILE A 4 27.77 -8.31 31.41
C ILE A 4 26.50 -9.16 31.63
N PRO A 5 26.24 -9.74 32.82
CA PRO A 5 25.04 -10.57 33.03
C PRO A 5 23.74 -9.78 32.95
N GLN A 6 23.72 -8.53 33.45
CA GLN A 6 22.51 -7.69 33.48
C GLN A 6 22.10 -7.21 32.08
N LEU A 7 23.06 -6.84 31.23
CA LEU A 7 22.80 -6.47 29.84
C LEU A 7 22.29 -7.65 29.01
N LEU A 8 22.81 -8.86 29.26
CA LEU A 8 22.35 -10.08 28.59
C LEU A 8 20.91 -10.43 29.02
N LEU A 9 20.61 -10.34 30.32
CA LEU A 9 19.26 -10.57 30.86
C LEU A 9 18.24 -9.56 30.34
N LEU A 10 18.61 -8.28 30.21
CA LEU A 10 17.76 -7.24 29.62
C LEU A 10 17.46 -7.53 28.14
N LYS A 11 18.48 -7.95 27.38
CA LYS A 11 18.32 -8.34 25.98
C LYS A 11 17.41 -9.57 25.81
N ILE A 12 17.57 -10.59 26.64
CA ILE A 12 16.71 -11.79 26.64
C ILE A 12 15.27 -11.44 27.02
N ARG A 13 15.05 -10.56 28.00
CA ARG A 13 13.71 -10.07 28.38
C ARG A 13 13.00 -9.34 27.23
N GLN A 14 13.73 -8.67 26.33
CA GLN A 14 13.15 -8.04 25.15
C GLN A 14 12.86 -9.02 24.02
N LEU A 15 13.64 -10.10 23.90
CA LEU A 15 13.50 -11.09 22.84
C LEU A 15 12.29 -12.02 23.06
N TRP A 16 12.01 -12.42 24.31
CA TRP A 16 10.97 -13.40 24.60
C TRP A 16 9.55 -12.98 24.13
N PRO A 17 9.05 -11.76 24.43
CA PRO A 17 7.75 -11.32 23.92
C PRO A 17 7.72 -11.25 22.39
N LEU A 18 8.85 -10.86 21.78
CA LEU A 18 8.98 -10.76 20.32
C LEU A 18 8.86 -12.14 19.67
N LEU A 19 9.48 -13.17 20.24
CA LEU A 19 9.40 -14.55 19.74
C LEU A 19 7.99 -15.13 19.90
N LEU A 20 7.31 -14.84 21.01
CA LEU A 20 5.93 -15.30 21.22
C LEU A 20 4.96 -14.68 20.21
N ASP A 21 5.02 -13.36 20.02
CA ASP A 21 4.19 -12.66 19.05
C ASP A 21 4.46 -13.16 17.62
N SER A 22 5.74 -13.32 17.26
CA SER A 22 6.13 -13.71 15.91
C SER A 22 5.79 -15.17 15.58
N THR A 23 5.69 -16.05 16.59
CA THR A 23 5.35 -17.46 16.38
C THR A 23 3.99 -17.63 15.73
N LEU A 24 2.94 -17.08 16.34
CA LEU A 24 1.59 -17.18 15.79
C LEU A 24 1.47 -16.42 14.47
N ASN A 25 2.14 -15.27 14.36
CA ASN A 25 2.14 -14.52 13.11
C ASN A 25 2.79 -15.32 11.97
N SER A 26 3.90 -16.02 12.19
CA SER A 26 4.52 -16.86 11.15
C SER A 26 3.61 -17.97 10.66
N TYR A 27 2.84 -18.62 11.54
CA TYR A 27 1.84 -19.62 11.12
C TYR A 27 0.68 -18.98 10.35
N GLY A 28 0.17 -17.83 10.79
CA GLY A 28 -0.92 -17.13 10.11
C GLY A 28 -0.54 -16.60 8.72
N GLN A 29 0.71 -16.13 8.57
CA GLN A 29 1.22 -15.56 7.33
C GLN A 29 1.30 -16.56 6.17
N LEU A 30 1.30 -17.87 6.45
CA LEU A 30 1.15 -18.90 5.41
C LEU A 30 -0.14 -18.75 4.60
N PHE A 31 -1.17 -18.16 5.21
CA PHE A 31 -2.47 -17.86 4.61
C PHE A 31 -2.73 -16.36 4.53
N PHE A 32 -1.66 -15.55 4.55
CA PHE A 32 -1.73 -14.09 4.43
C PHE A 32 -2.58 -13.40 5.50
N SER A 33 -2.59 -13.95 6.73
CA SER A 33 -3.41 -13.44 7.83
C SER A 33 -2.61 -13.32 9.12
N GLN A 34 -3.01 -12.39 9.99
CA GLN A 34 -2.50 -12.29 11.36
C GLN A 34 -3.61 -12.60 12.39
N ASN A 35 -4.66 -13.31 11.97
CA ASN A 35 -5.72 -13.74 12.87
C ASN A 35 -5.21 -14.85 13.81
N ARG A 36 -5.29 -14.63 15.12
CA ARG A 36 -4.79 -15.57 16.13
C ARG A 36 -5.46 -16.94 16.09
N VAL A 37 -6.77 -16.99 15.82
CA VAL A 37 -7.51 -18.25 15.78
C VAL A 37 -7.04 -19.10 14.62
N LEU A 38 -6.92 -18.50 13.43
CA LEU A 38 -6.35 -19.17 12.26
C LEU A 38 -4.93 -19.63 12.53
N SER A 39 -4.06 -18.78 13.09
CA SER A 39 -2.69 -19.16 13.44
C SER A 39 -2.61 -20.37 14.37
N VAL A 40 -3.48 -20.44 15.39
CA VAL A 40 -3.54 -21.58 16.32
C VAL A 40 -4.05 -22.83 15.61
N MET A 41 -5.06 -22.72 14.75
CA MET A 41 -5.58 -23.85 13.97
C MET A 41 -4.55 -24.39 12.98
N VAL A 42 -3.81 -23.51 12.30
CA VAL A 42 -2.72 -23.88 11.37
C VAL A 42 -1.56 -24.52 12.15
N MET A 43 -1.22 -23.99 13.32
CA MET A 43 -0.22 -24.60 14.20
C MET A 43 -0.69 -25.98 14.69
N ALA A 44 -1.94 -26.14 15.11
CA ALA A 44 -2.48 -27.45 15.50
C ALA A 44 -2.48 -28.44 14.33
N ALA A 45 -2.76 -27.97 13.11
CA ALA A 45 -2.71 -28.78 11.89
C ALA A 45 -1.30 -29.33 11.60
N SER A 46 -0.22 -28.63 11.98
CA SER A 46 1.15 -29.15 11.80
C SER A 46 1.47 -30.32 12.75
N PHE A 47 0.83 -30.38 13.92
CA PHE A 47 0.99 -31.48 14.88
C PHE A 47 0.22 -32.75 14.52
N THR A 48 -0.56 -32.74 13.44
CA THR A 48 -1.17 -33.95 12.88
C THR A 48 -0.12 -34.98 12.45
N ASN A 49 1.09 -34.51 12.12
CA ASN A 49 2.29 -35.32 12.06
C ASN A 49 3.30 -34.80 13.10
N TRP A 50 3.48 -35.57 14.16
CA TRP A 50 4.40 -35.25 15.25
C TRP A 50 5.83 -34.96 14.76
N GLU A 51 6.30 -35.72 13.77
CA GLU A 51 7.65 -35.57 13.22
C GLU A 51 7.86 -34.20 12.57
N VAL A 52 6.79 -33.59 12.04
CA VAL A 52 6.84 -32.27 11.40
C VAL A 52 6.55 -31.16 12.41
N GLY A 53 5.43 -31.26 13.13
CA GLY A 53 4.92 -30.19 13.99
C GLY A 53 5.91 -29.76 15.08
N ARG A 54 6.67 -30.70 15.66
CA ARG A 54 7.64 -30.40 16.73
C ARG A 54 8.79 -29.49 16.30
N TRP A 55 9.11 -29.44 15.00
CA TRP A 55 10.20 -28.62 14.47
C TRP A 55 9.79 -27.21 14.07
N GLY A 56 8.49 -26.90 14.09
CA GLY A 56 8.02 -25.58 13.69
C GLY A 56 8.45 -24.46 14.64
N LEU A 57 8.35 -24.68 15.96
CA LEU A 57 8.79 -23.70 16.95
C LEU A 57 10.31 -23.48 16.92
N PRO A 58 11.18 -24.53 16.94
CA PRO A 58 12.61 -24.36 16.79
C PRO A 58 13.00 -23.56 15.53
N ALA A 59 12.37 -23.85 14.38
CA ALA A 59 12.67 -23.14 13.13
C ALA A 59 12.38 -21.64 13.24
N ILE A 60 11.16 -21.28 13.70
CA ILE A 60 10.75 -19.88 13.83
C ILE A 60 11.63 -19.14 14.85
N TRP A 61 11.87 -19.75 16.02
CA TRP A 61 12.64 -19.12 17.08
C TRP A 61 14.10 -18.92 16.68
N LEU A 62 14.70 -19.90 16.02
CA LEU A 62 16.07 -19.80 15.54
C LEU A 62 16.18 -18.68 14.48
N THR A 63 15.31 -18.66 13.47
CA THR A 63 15.34 -17.64 12.42
C THR A 63 15.14 -16.24 12.99
N HIS A 64 14.19 -16.04 13.89
CA HIS A 64 13.96 -14.73 14.49
C HIS A 64 15.06 -14.33 15.48
N ALA A 65 15.66 -15.27 16.21
CA ALA A 65 16.83 -15.01 17.03
C ALA A 65 18.02 -14.57 16.18
N LEU A 66 18.28 -15.26 15.05
CA LEU A 66 19.33 -14.88 14.09
C LEU A 66 19.06 -13.49 13.50
N ALA A 67 17.81 -13.19 13.10
CA ALA A 67 17.43 -11.88 12.60
C ALA A 67 17.61 -10.77 13.65
N TRP A 68 17.25 -11.04 14.90
CA TRP A 68 17.44 -10.10 16.00
C TRP A 68 18.92 -9.86 16.32
N ILE A 69 19.75 -10.91 16.30
CA ILE A 69 21.22 -10.82 16.47
C ILE A 69 21.84 -9.98 15.36
N ALA A 70 21.36 -10.15 14.12
CA ALA A 70 21.80 -9.38 12.96
C ALA A 70 21.32 -7.91 12.95
N GLY A 71 20.46 -7.50 13.90
CA GLY A 71 20.02 -6.11 14.06
C GLY A 71 18.86 -5.67 13.17
N PHE A 72 18.06 -6.60 12.64
CA PHE A 72 16.88 -6.27 11.83
C PHE A 72 15.76 -5.62 12.65
N ASP A 73 14.90 -4.86 11.97
CA ASP A 73 13.76 -4.19 12.60
C ASP A 73 12.85 -5.18 13.34
N LYS A 74 12.52 -4.84 14.59
CA LYS A 74 11.60 -5.59 15.45
C LYS A 74 10.21 -5.70 14.82
N SER A 75 9.77 -4.72 14.02
CA SER A 75 8.48 -4.75 13.31
C SER A 75 8.44 -5.89 12.28
N LEU A 76 9.51 -6.04 11.50
CA LEU A 76 9.68 -7.09 10.49
C LEU A 76 9.72 -8.49 11.13
N ILE A 77 10.43 -8.62 12.26
CA ILE A 77 10.50 -9.86 13.05
C ILE A 77 9.12 -10.20 13.64
N ARG A 78 8.45 -9.23 14.27
CA ARG A 78 7.11 -9.43 14.88
C ARG A 78 6.08 -9.81 13.82
N GLY A 79 6.18 -9.27 12.60
CA GLY A 79 5.26 -9.56 11.50
C GLY A 79 5.26 -11.02 11.01
N GLY A 80 6.27 -11.82 11.40
CA GLY A 80 6.34 -13.27 11.14
C GLY A 80 6.74 -13.66 9.72
N MET A 81 6.97 -12.68 8.82
CA MET A 81 7.28 -12.90 7.41
C MET A 81 8.61 -13.65 7.19
N LEU A 82 9.61 -13.38 8.03
CA LEU A 82 10.91 -14.06 7.96
C LEU A 82 10.82 -15.51 8.44
N GLY A 83 10.08 -15.76 9.53
CA GLY A 83 9.94 -17.09 10.12
C GLY A 83 9.18 -18.09 9.24
N LEU A 84 8.19 -17.65 8.44
CA LEU A 84 7.36 -18.58 7.65
C LEU A 84 8.16 -19.37 6.61
N ASN A 85 9.16 -18.75 5.97
CA ASN A 85 9.93 -19.43 4.93
C ASN A 85 10.83 -20.51 5.55
N SER A 86 11.50 -20.20 6.67
CA SER A 86 12.30 -21.19 7.41
C SER A 86 11.44 -22.31 7.98
N LEU A 87 10.24 -21.99 8.48
CA LEU A 87 9.25 -22.96 8.93
C LEU A 87 8.97 -24.01 7.85
N LEU A 88 8.66 -23.58 6.62
CA LEU A 88 8.37 -24.49 5.51
C LEU A 88 9.59 -25.33 5.09
N VAL A 89 10.79 -24.74 5.07
CA VAL A 89 12.02 -25.51 4.76
C VAL A 89 12.23 -26.60 5.79
N VAL A 90 12.10 -26.28 7.09
CA VAL A 90 12.30 -27.24 8.16
C VAL A 90 11.21 -28.32 8.17
N PHE A 91 9.96 -27.98 7.85
CA PHE A 91 8.90 -28.98 7.67
C PHE A 91 9.21 -29.99 6.56
N GLY A 92 9.68 -29.51 5.41
CA GLY A 92 10.12 -30.40 4.33
C GLY A 92 11.30 -31.28 4.74
N LEU A 93 12.33 -30.72 5.38
CA LEU A 93 13.49 -31.49 5.82
C LEU A 93 13.14 -32.53 6.90
N ALA A 94 12.25 -32.19 7.85
CA ALA A 94 11.82 -33.10 8.90
C ALA A 94 11.04 -34.31 8.36
N LEU A 95 10.40 -34.19 7.19
CA LEU A 95 9.80 -35.32 6.50
C LEU A 95 10.82 -36.22 5.82
N LEU A 96 11.91 -35.65 5.32
CA LEU A 96 12.90 -36.37 4.53
C LEU A 96 13.93 -37.11 5.40
N PHE A 97 14.33 -36.53 6.53
CA PHE A 97 15.49 -37.01 7.30
C PHE A 97 15.15 -37.39 8.75
N GLN A 98 15.88 -38.34 9.30
CA GLN A 98 15.81 -38.68 10.72
C GLN A 98 16.46 -37.62 11.58
N VAL A 99 15.97 -37.49 12.81
CA VAL A 99 16.52 -36.58 13.80
C VAL A 99 17.82 -37.16 14.35
N ASN A 100 18.94 -36.62 13.89
CA ASN A 100 20.27 -36.90 14.39
C ASN A 100 21.12 -35.61 14.45
N VAL A 101 22.37 -35.68 14.92
CA VAL A 101 23.25 -34.51 15.01
C VAL A 101 23.48 -33.84 13.64
N PRO A 102 23.75 -34.58 12.55
CA PRO A 102 23.80 -34.01 11.19
C PRO A 102 22.54 -33.24 10.79
N PHE A 103 21.34 -33.76 11.10
CA PHE A 103 20.08 -33.08 10.83
C PHE A 103 19.96 -31.76 11.61
N LEU A 104 20.37 -31.72 12.89
CA LEU A 104 20.36 -30.49 13.69
C LEU A 104 21.29 -29.42 13.09
N LEU A 105 22.47 -29.80 12.61
CA LEU A 105 23.38 -28.90 11.92
C LEU A 105 22.77 -28.39 10.61
N LEU A 106 22.14 -29.28 9.84
CA LEU A 106 21.44 -28.92 8.61
C LEU A 106 20.28 -27.95 8.87
N LEU A 107 19.52 -28.15 9.96
CA LEU A 107 18.43 -27.27 10.37
C LEU A 107 18.93 -25.85 10.63
N VAL A 108 20.05 -25.71 11.36
CA VAL A 108 20.65 -24.40 11.62
C VAL A 108 21.12 -23.74 10.33
N ALA A 109 21.80 -24.49 9.46
CA ALA A 109 22.24 -24.01 8.15
C ALA A 109 21.07 -23.61 7.26
N ALA A 110 19.98 -24.38 7.26
CA ALA A 110 18.76 -24.09 6.52
C ALA A 110 18.10 -22.79 6.99
N CYS A 111 17.91 -22.63 8.31
CA CYS A 111 17.33 -21.41 8.87
C CYS A 111 18.17 -20.17 8.52
N MET A 112 19.50 -20.27 8.64
CA MET A 112 20.43 -19.20 8.28
C MET A 112 20.37 -18.86 6.78
N PHE A 113 20.44 -19.88 5.92
CA PHE A 113 20.41 -19.70 4.47
C PHE A 113 19.08 -19.07 4.02
N THR A 114 17.95 -19.60 4.50
CA THR A 114 16.61 -19.08 4.18
C THR A 114 16.41 -17.64 4.67
N LEU A 115 16.97 -17.28 5.84
CA LEU A 115 16.95 -15.91 6.33
C LEU A 115 17.74 -14.98 5.39
N VAL A 116 18.98 -15.34 5.06
CA VAL A 116 19.87 -14.53 4.20
C VAL A 116 19.25 -14.33 2.82
N ILE A 117 18.81 -15.41 2.16
CA ILE A 117 18.18 -15.31 0.84
C ILE A 117 16.85 -14.57 0.91
N GLY A 118 16.08 -14.74 1.99
CA GLY A 118 14.82 -14.04 2.21
C GLY A 118 15.01 -12.53 2.30
N ILE A 119 16.01 -12.08 3.04
CA ILE A 119 16.36 -10.67 3.13
C ILE A 119 16.89 -10.14 1.79
N ALA A 120 17.80 -10.86 1.15
CA ALA A 120 18.36 -10.45 -0.14
C ALA A 120 17.28 -10.29 -1.21
N LEU A 121 16.36 -11.25 -1.30
CA LEU A 121 15.21 -11.18 -2.20
C LEU A 121 14.23 -10.09 -1.80
N HIS A 122 14.01 -9.85 -0.50
CA HIS A 122 13.12 -8.78 -0.04
C HIS A 122 13.57 -7.42 -0.58
N TYR A 123 14.83 -7.05 -0.34
CA TYR A 123 15.36 -5.76 -0.80
C TYR A 123 15.54 -5.71 -2.33
N GLY A 124 15.90 -6.82 -2.96
CA GLY A 124 16.07 -6.87 -4.43
C GLY A 124 14.74 -6.74 -5.18
N LEU A 125 13.74 -7.54 -4.79
CA LEU A 125 12.45 -7.58 -5.46
C LEU A 125 11.53 -6.39 -5.07
N SER A 126 11.71 -5.81 -3.89
CA SER A 126 10.91 -4.66 -3.45
C SER A 126 11.12 -3.45 -4.37
N HIS A 127 12.31 -3.27 -4.94
CA HIS A 127 12.58 -2.21 -5.92
C HIS A 127 11.65 -2.31 -7.15
N TRP A 128 11.33 -3.53 -7.56
CA TRP A 128 10.40 -3.81 -8.65
C TRP A 128 8.93 -3.90 -8.20
N GLY A 129 8.65 -3.81 -6.90
CA GLY A 129 7.29 -3.97 -6.36
C GLY A 129 6.80 -5.41 -6.34
N ILE A 130 7.72 -6.38 -6.38
CA ILE A 130 7.39 -7.82 -6.37
C ILE A 130 7.54 -8.34 -4.93
N PRO A 131 6.51 -9.00 -4.37
CA PRO A 131 6.60 -9.59 -3.03
C PRO A 131 7.48 -10.85 -3.04
N ILE A 132 8.18 -11.13 -1.93
CA ILE A 132 9.04 -12.33 -1.79
C ILE A 132 8.27 -13.64 -1.75
N LEU A 133 7.03 -13.61 -1.23
CA LEU A 133 6.15 -14.76 -1.06
C LEU A 133 6.91 -15.96 -0.45
N SER A 134 6.86 -17.11 -1.11
CA SER A 134 7.52 -18.35 -0.71
C SER A 134 8.81 -18.64 -1.49
N LEU A 135 9.35 -17.69 -2.26
CA LEU A 135 10.62 -17.90 -3.00
C LEU A 135 11.79 -18.26 -2.08
N PRO A 136 11.97 -17.62 -0.89
CA PRO A 136 13.05 -17.99 0.02
C PRO A 136 12.93 -19.43 0.51
N PHE A 137 11.70 -19.90 0.74
CA PHE A 137 11.42 -21.29 1.06
C PHE A 137 11.85 -22.22 -0.08
N VAL A 138 11.38 -21.99 -1.31
CA VAL A 138 11.67 -22.86 -2.47
C VAL A 138 13.17 -22.98 -2.70
N LEU A 139 13.88 -21.84 -2.75
CA LEU A 139 15.34 -21.83 -2.93
C LEU A 139 16.06 -22.47 -1.74
N GLY A 140 15.56 -22.25 -0.53
CA GLY A 140 16.08 -22.86 0.69
C GLY A 140 15.99 -24.38 0.64
N ILE A 141 14.79 -24.93 0.45
CA ILE A 141 14.58 -26.38 0.47
C ILE A 141 15.30 -27.08 -0.70
N TRP A 142 15.29 -26.51 -1.90
CA TRP A 142 16.04 -27.06 -3.03
C TRP A 142 17.54 -27.11 -2.75
N MET A 143 18.11 -26.05 -2.17
CA MET A 143 19.52 -26.03 -1.81
C MET A 143 19.81 -27.13 -0.78
N MET A 144 18.98 -27.28 0.25
CA MET A 144 19.18 -28.29 1.30
C MET A 144 19.02 -29.72 0.77
N GLU A 145 18.05 -29.98 -0.11
CA GLU A 145 17.84 -31.32 -0.72
C GLU A 145 18.92 -31.72 -1.72
N VAL A 146 19.47 -30.76 -2.47
CA VAL A 146 20.58 -31.04 -3.38
C VAL A 146 21.87 -31.22 -2.58
N ALA A 147 22.10 -30.39 -1.57
CA ALA A 147 23.28 -30.49 -0.70
C ALA A 147 23.28 -31.78 0.15
N SER A 148 22.10 -32.22 0.62
CA SER A 148 21.97 -33.41 1.46
C SER A 148 22.52 -34.69 0.82
N ARG A 149 22.54 -34.75 -0.52
CA ARG A 149 23.10 -35.88 -1.28
C ARG A 149 24.60 -36.06 -1.06
N GLN A 150 25.31 -35.03 -0.58
CA GLN A 150 26.72 -35.10 -0.23
C GLN A 150 26.95 -35.47 1.25
N PHE A 151 25.91 -35.51 2.08
CA PHE A 151 26.04 -35.74 3.51
C PHE A 151 25.81 -37.22 3.85
N ALA A 152 26.90 -37.99 3.87
CA ALA A 152 26.86 -39.44 4.11
C ALA A 152 26.29 -39.86 5.48
N LEU A 153 26.32 -38.97 6.48
CA LEU A 153 25.80 -39.23 7.83
C LEU A 153 24.33 -38.82 8.01
N LEU A 154 23.70 -38.27 6.96
CA LEU A 154 22.30 -37.89 7.01
C LEU A 154 21.43 -39.09 6.63
N GLU A 155 20.55 -39.50 7.54
CA GLU A 155 19.73 -40.70 7.39
C GLU A 155 18.31 -40.34 6.93
N TRP A 156 17.73 -41.17 6.08
CA TRP A 156 16.36 -41.00 5.60
C TRP A 156 15.33 -41.36 6.67
N SER A 157 14.29 -40.52 6.78
CA SER A 157 13.22 -40.71 7.76
C SER A 157 12.44 -42.01 7.51
N THR A 158 12.24 -42.78 8.58
CA THR A 158 11.32 -43.94 8.61
C THR A 158 10.02 -43.63 9.35
N GLY A 159 9.86 -42.40 9.87
CA GLY A 159 8.80 -42.03 10.80
C GLY A 159 7.38 -42.14 10.25
N SER A 160 7.21 -42.09 8.92
CA SER A 160 5.91 -42.29 8.27
C SER A 160 5.43 -43.75 8.28
N ILE A 161 6.34 -44.71 8.49
CA ILE A 161 6.07 -46.15 8.39
C ILE A 161 5.47 -46.72 9.70
N TYR A 162 5.70 -46.05 10.85
CA TYR A 162 5.31 -46.54 12.17
C TYR A 162 4.35 -45.61 12.94
N THR A 163 3.58 -44.78 12.25
CA THR A 163 2.66 -43.80 12.87
C THR A 163 1.69 -44.45 13.86
N LEU A 164 1.15 -45.63 13.55
CA LEU A 164 0.26 -46.37 14.45
C LEU A 164 0.99 -46.87 15.72
N ASN A 165 2.24 -47.28 15.60
CA ASN A 165 3.05 -47.72 16.75
C ASN A 165 3.39 -46.54 17.66
N GLU A 166 3.66 -45.37 17.10
CA GLU A 166 3.85 -44.15 17.89
C GLU A 166 2.55 -43.73 18.59
N LEU A 167 1.42 -43.68 17.87
CA LEU A 167 0.12 -43.38 18.47
C LEU A 167 -0.22 -44.34 19.64
N TYR A 168 0.11 -45.63 19.49
CA TYR A 168 -0.03 -46.60 20.57
C TYR A 168 0.85 -46.28 21.80
N LYS A 169 2.11 -45.85 21.61
CA LYS A 169 2.99 -45.44 22.71
C LYS A 169 2.44 -44.24 23.49
N TRP A 170 1.79 -43.30 22.81
CA TRP A 170 1.29 -42.06 23.42
C TRP A 170 -0.09 -42.20 24.07
N GLY A 171 -1.00 -43.00 23.49
CA GLY A 171 -2.39 -43.04 23.93
C GLY A 171 -3.04 -44.42 23.90
N GLY A 172 -2.25 -45.49 23.76
CA GLY A 172 -2.71 -46.88 23.79
C GLY A 172 -3.63 -47.24 22.62
N SER A 173 -4.34 -48.36 22.76
CA SER A 173 -5.27 -48.87 21.75
C SER A 173 -6.44 -47.92 21.46
N SER A 174 -6.88 -47.13 22.44
CA SER A 174 -7.96 -46.15 22.28
C SER A 174 -7.61 -45.03 21.30
N LEU A 175 -6.37 -44.52 21.34
CA LEU A 175 -5.92 -43.46 20.42
C LEU A 175 -5.74 -44.01 19.01
N VAL A 176 -5.24 -45.25 18.90
CA VAL A 176 -5.11 -45.96 17.62
C VAL A 176 -6.48 -46.23 17.00
N GLN A 177 -7.45 -46.74 17.77
CA GLN A 177 -8.81 -46.95 17.28
C GLN A 177 -9.48 -45.65 16.86
N ALA A 178 -9.33 -44.57 17.64
CA ALA A 178 -9.87 -43.27 17.28
C ALA A 178 -9.26 -42.79 15.95
N TYR A 179 -7.95 -42.96 15.76
CA TYR A 179 -7.25 -42.60 14.53
C TYR A 179 -7.67 -43.47 13.34
N GLU A 180 -7.84 -44.78 13.51
CA GLU A 180 -8.30 -45.71 12.46
C GLU A 180 -9.75 -45.45 12.04
N VAL A 181 -10.66 -45.20 13.00
CA VAL A 181 -12.05 -44.81 12.70
C VAL A 181 -12.06 -43.50 11.91
N PHE A 182 -11.18 -42.56 12.26
CA PHE A 182 -11.06 -41.29 11.56
C PHE A 182 -10.51 -41.44 10.15
N LEU A 183 -9.48 -42.28 9.96
CA LEU A 183 -8.93 -42.59 8.63
C LEU A 183 -9.91 -43.38 7.76
N GLY A 184 -10.79 -44.19 8.37
CA GLY A 184 -11.82 -44.97 7.69
C GLY A 184 -12.99 -44.15 7.16
N LEU A 185 -13.08 -42.86 7.50
CA LEU A 185 -14.11 -41.96 6.96
C LEU A 185 -13.85 -41.69 5.48
N GLN A 186 -14.72 -42.21 4.62
CA GLN A 186 -14.67 -41.96 3.18
C GLN A 186 -15.32 -40.62 2.85
N LEU A 187 -14.51 -39.65 2.44
CA LEU A 187 -14.99 -38.36 1.95
C LEU A 187 -15.16 -38.40 0.42
N PRO A 188 -16.09 -37.62 -0.15
CA PRO A 188 -16.13 -37.40 -1.59
C PRO A 188 -14.78 -36.85 -2.09
N SER A 189 -14.29 -37.36 -3.22
CA SER A 189 -12.96 -37.06 -3.76
C SER A 189 -12.68 -35.55 -3.91
N LEU A 190 -13.69 -34.77 -4.27
CA LEU A 190 -13.57 -33.32 -4.40
C LEU A 190 -13.31 -32.62 -3.05
N ILE A 191 -14.02 -33.05 -1.99
CA ILE A 191 -13.87 -32.50 -0.64
C ILE A 191 -12.53 -32.94 -0.07
N GLU A 192 -12.19 -34.22 -0.21
CA GLU A 192 -10.91 -34.75 0.23
C GLU A 192 -9.75 -34.04 -0.46
N GLY A 193 -9.82 -33.83 -1.78
CA GLY A 193 -8.82 -33.11 -2.56
C GLY A 193 -8.62 -31.67 -2.10
N TYR A 194 -9.71 -30.95 -1.78
CA TYR A 194 -9.64 -29.58 -1.24
C TYR A 194 -8.91 -29.56 0.11
N LEU A 195 -9.32 -30.43 1.03
CA LEU A 195 -8.75 -30.50 2.36
C LEU A 195 -7.27 -30.94 2.32
N ARG A 196 -6.93 -31.96 1.52
CA ARG A 196 -5.53 -32.37 1.30
C ARG A 196 -4.70 -31.25 0.68
N SER A 197 -5.27 -30.46 -0.22
CA SER A 197 -4.58 -29.30 -0.80
C SER A 197 -4.25 -28.26 0.27
N LEU A 198 -5.17 -27.96 1.21
CA LEU A 198 -4.86 -27.07 2.33
C LEU A 198 -3.79 -27.64 3.26
N ALA A 199 -3.89 -28.94 3.56
CA ALA A 199 -2.94 -29.66 4.41
C ALA A 199 -1.52 -29.66 3.80
N ALA A 200 -1.41 -29.80 2.49
CA ALA A 200 -0.16 -29.85 1.75
C ALA A 200 0.68 -28.58 1.88
N ILE A 201 0.06 -27.42 2.17
CA ILE A 201 0.79 -26.17 2.46
C ILE A 201 1.73 -26.35 3.66
N LEU A 202 1.34 -27.19 4.63
CA LEU A 202 2.14 -27.55 5.81
C LEU A 202 2.88 -28.88 5.65
N PHE A 203 3.02 -29.37 4.42
CA PHE A 203 3.54 -30.70 4.11
C PHE A 203 2.77 -31.85 4.80
N GLN A 204 1.49 -31.65 5.08
CA GLN A 204 0.63 -32.71 5.62
C GLN A 204 -0.11 -33.42 4.49
N ASN A 205 -0.16 -34.75 4.54
CA ASN A 205 -0.88 -35.57 3.55
C ASN A 205 -2.15 -36.17 4.15
N ASN A 206 -2.80 -35.48 5.08
CA ASN A 206 -4.03 -35.94 5.71
C ASN A 206 -5.13 -34.89 5.56
N TRP A 207 -6.37 -35.33 5.32
CA TRP A 207 -7.48 -34.41 5.06
C TRP A 207 -7.91 -33.65 6.32
N PHE A 208 -7.65 -34.19 7.52
CA PHE A 208 -8.07 -33.56 8.77
C PHE A 208 -7.21 -32.36 9.16
N ALA A 209 -5.90 -32.33 8.87
CA ALA A 209 -5.09 -31.10 8.93
C ALA A 209 -5.69 -30.01 8.06
N GLY A 210 -6.15 -30.39 6.86
CA GLY A 210 -6.89 -29.53 5.95
C GLY A 210 -8.17 -28.99 6.55
N LEU A 211 -8.91 -29.82 7.29
CA LEU A 211 -10.14 -29.41 7.98
C LEU A 211 -9.88 -28.35 9.05
N PHE A 212 -8.84 -28.51 9.87
CA PHE A 212 -8.43 -27.49 10.84
C PHE A 212 -8.13 -26.14 10.16
N ILE A 213 -7.39 -26.18 9.06
CA ILE A 213 -7.05 -24.99 8.27
C ILE A 213 -8.33 -24.37 7.67
N ALA A 214 -9.20 -25.17 7.07
CA ALA A 214 -10.45 -24.71 6.46
C ALA A 214 -11.38 -24.03 7.47
N LEU A 215 -11.55 -24.62 8.66
CA LEU A 215 -12.31 -24.03 9.76
C LEU A 215 -11.65 -22.75 10.28
N GLY A 216 -10.32 -22.75 10.41
CA GLY A 216 -9.54 -21.57 10.77
C GLY A 216 -9.75 -20.42 9.79
N LEU A 217 -9.73 -20.71 8.48
CA LEU A 217 -9.99 -19.73 7.42
C LEU A 217 -11.41 -19.20 7.52
N LEU A 218 -12.41 -20.07 7.66
CA LEU A 218 -13.81 -19.67 7.75
C LEU A 218 -14.09 -18.74 8.94
N VAL A 219 -13.46 -19.02 10.09
CA VAL A 219 -13.59 -18.19 11.30
C VAL A 219 -12.83 -16.86 11.15
N ALA A 220 -11.65 -16.88 10.54
CA ALA A 220 -10.82 -15.69 10.41
C ALA A 220 -11.30 -14.73 9.32
N SER A 221 -11.75 -15.26 8.19
CA SER A 221 -12.16 -14.47 7.02
C SER A 221 -13.01 -15.32 6.07
N ARG A 222 -14.27 -14.94 5.90
CA ARG A 222 -15.17 -15.57 4.92
C ARG A 222 -14.68 -15.30 3.50
N ILE A 223 -14.03 -14.15 3.28
CA ILE A 223 -13.41 -13.80 2.00
C ILE A 223 -12.28 -14.78 1.68
N LEU A 224 -11.30 -14.97 2.59
CA LEU A 224 -10.21 -15.93 2.38
C LEU A 224 -10.74 -17.35 2.21
N PHE A 225 -11.72 -17.78 3.00
CA PHE A 225 -12.33 -19.08 2.84
C PHE A 225 -12.95 -19.25 1.45
N SER A 226 -13.74 -18.28 0.98
CA SER A 226 -14.35 -18.33 -0.36
C SER A 226 -13.32 -18.37 -1.49
N LEU A 227 -12.25 -17.57 -1.40
CA LEU A 227 -11.15 -17.55 -2.36
C LEU A 227 -10.42 -18.89 -2.38
N SER A 228 -10.19 -19.51 -1.21
CA SER A 228 -9.53 -20.82 -1.14
C SER A 228 -10.33 -21.92 -1.83
N VAL A 229 -11.65 -21.95 -1.62
CA VAL A 229 -12.55 -22.91 -2.27
C VAL A 229 -12.59 -22.66 -3.77
N MET A 230 -12.74 -21.39 -4.18
CA MET A 230 -12.77 -21.00 -5.59
C MET A 230 -11.49 -21.37 -6.32
N GLY A 231 -10.32 -21.07 -5.75
CA GLY A 231 -9.03 -21.40 -6.34
C GLY A 231 -8.85 -22.91 -6.53
N PHE A 232 -9.23 -23.71 -5.54
CA PHE A 232 -9.20 -25.16 -5.66
C PHE A 232 -10.17 -25.66 -6.74
N LEU A 233 -11.43 -25.24 -6.73
CA LEU A 233 -12.44 -25.70 -7.70
C LEU A 233 -12.06 -25.34 -9.14
N LEU A 234 -11.53 -24.14 -9.38
CA LEU A 234 -11.08 -23.72 -10.70
C LEU A 234 -9.85 -24.49 -11.14
N GLY A 235 -8.89 -24.74 -10.24
CA GLY A 235 -7.75 -25.61 -10.53
C GLY A 235 -8.24 -27.00 -10.91
N TYR A 236 -9.06 -27.62 -10.07
CA TYR A 236 -9.65 -28.95 -10.28
C TYR A 236 -10.41 -29.04 -11.61
N GLY A 237 -11.31 -28.10 -11.87
CA GLY A 237 -12.08 -28.03 -13.12
C GLY A 237 -11.19 -27.85 -14.35
N SER A 238 -10.18 -26.97 -14.26
CA SER A 238 -9.24 -26.73 -15.38
C SER A 238 -8.42 -27.98 -15.71
N GLN A 239 -7.98 -28.72 -14.69
CA GLN A 239 -7.24 -29.97 -14.91
C GLN A 239 -8.13 -31.06 -15.52
N TRP A 240 -9.37 -31.19 -15.04
CA TRP A 240 -10.35 -32.11 -15.58
C TRP A 240 -10.65 -31.83 -17.06
N MET A 241 -10.82 -30.56 -17.43
CA MET A 241 -11.08 -30.15 -18.81
C MET A 241 -9.93 -30.48 -19.78
N LEU A 242 -8.69 -30.52 -19.29
CA LEU A 242 -7.52 -30.85 -20.08
C LEU A 242 -7.17 -32.35 -20.07
N GLY A 243 -7.97 -33.18 -19.40
CA GLY A 243 -7.73 -34.62 -19.32
C GLY A 243 -6.49 -34.99 -18.51
N MET A 244 -6.05 -34.13 -17.58
CA MET A 244 -4.95 -34.45 -16.68
C MET A 244 -5.41 -35.40 -15.57
N ASP A 245 -4.48 -36.23 -15.07
CA ASP A 245 -4.78 -37.18 -14.00
C ASP A 245 -5.13 -36.45 -12.69
N LEU A 246 -6.40 -36.50 -12.30
CA LEU A 246 -6.92 -35.89 -11.08
C LEU A 246 -6.35 -36.52 -9.79
N ALA A 247 -5.73 -37.70 -9.88
CA ALA A 247 -4.99 -38.25 -8.75
C ALA A 247 -3.78 -37.37 -8.38
N THR A 248 -3.21 -36.62 -9.33
CA THR A 248 -2.11 -35.67 -9.02
C THR A 248 -2.57 -34.49 -8.17
N LEU A 249 -3.83 -34.07 -8.28
CA LEU A 249 -4.43 -33.06 -7.39
C LEU A 249 -4.72 -33.62 -6.00
N ASN A 250 -5.31 -34.81 -5.95
CA ASN A 250 -5.77 -35.42 -4.70
C ASN A 250 -4.63 -36.03 -3.87
N TYR A 251 -3.63 -36.62 -4.53
CA TYR A 251 -2.51 -37.34 -3.90
C TYR A 251 -1.15 -36.68 -4.15
N GLY A 252 -0.96 -36.01 -5.30
CA GLY A 252 0.24 -35.22 -5.58
C GLY A 252 0.20 -33.82 -4.95
N ALA A 253 -0.92 -33.46 -4.30
CA ALA A 253 -1.05 -32.27 -3.46
C ALA A 253 -0.76 -30.92 -4.17
N LEU A 254 -0.79 -30.87 -5.51
CA LEU A 254 -0.49 -29.63 -6.26
C LEU A 254 -1.56 -28.54 -6.15
N GLY A 255 -2.72 -28.85 -5.56
CA GLY A 255 -3.86 -27.95 -5.45
C GLY A 255 -3.60 -26.69 -4.62
N PHE A 256 -2.63 -26.71 -3.71
CA PHE A 256 -2.31 -25.54 -2.89
C PHE A 256 -1.78 -24.36 -3.68
N ASN A 257 -1.11 -24.59 -4.82
CA ASN A 257 -0.59 -23.49 -5.64
C ASN A 257 -1.74 -22.60 -6.15
N TYR A 258 -2.88 -23.21 -6.51
CA TYR A 258 -4.08 -22.48 -6.91
C TYR A 258 -4.72 -21.73 -5.74
N VAL A 259 -4.78 -22.38 -4.57
CA VAL A 259 -5.31 -21.77 -3.34
C VAL A 259 -4.49 -20.55 -2.94
N LEU A 260 -3.17 -20.67 -2.79
CA LEU A 260 -2.31 -19.56 -2.37
C LEU A 260 -2.34 -18.39 -3.37
N THR A 261 -2.37 -18.68 -4.67
CA THR A 261 -2.43 -17.63 -5.71
C THR A 261 -3.73 -16.83 -5.62
N THR A 262 -4.87 -17.50 -5.42
CA THR A 262 -6.17 -16.82 -5.30
C THR A 262 -6.32 -16.05 -4.00
N LEU A 263 -5.80 -16.56 -2.89
CA LEU A 263 -5.73 -15.82 -1.62
C LEU A 263 -4.89 -14.54 -1.76
N ALA A 264 -3.72 -14.66 -2.37
CA ALA A 264 -2.79 -13.56 -2.56
C ALA A 264 -3.40 -12.44 -3.41
N LEU A 265 -3.87 -12.75 -4.62
CA LEU A 265 -4.36 -11.75 -5.57
C LEU A 265 -5.81 -11.30 -5.32
N GLY A 266 -6.65 -12.18 -4.77
CA GLY A 266 -8.07 -11.87 -4.57
C GLY A 266 -8.40 -11.20 -3.23
N GLY A 267 -7.51 -11.32 -2.23
CA GLY A 267 -7.82 -10.83 -0.88
C GLY A 267 -6.69 -10.14 -0.13
N TYR A 268 -5.42 -10.46 -0.41
CA TYR A 268 -4.30 -9.88 0.33
C TYR A 268 -3.70 -8.64 -0.33
N PHE A 269 -3.33 -8.72 -1.61
CA PHE A 269 -2.68 -7.62 -2.33
C PHE A 269 -3.66 -6.62 -2.94
N PHE A 270 -4.88 -7.05 -3.21
CA PHE A 270 -5.94 -6.21 -3.77
C PHE A 270 -7.16 -6.20 -2.86
N ILE A 271 -7.87 -5.07 -2.86
CA ILE A 271 -9.12 -4.91 -2.13
C ILE A 271 -10.18 -5.85 -2.72
N PRO A 272 -10.80 -6.74 -1.90
CA PRO A 272 -11.81 -7.67 -2.36
C PRO A 272 -12.98 -7.00 -3.07
N ASN A 273 -13.11 -7.29 -4.35
CA ASN A 273 -14.20 -6.86 -5.24
C ASN A 273 -14.33 -7.81 -6.43
N ALA A 274 -15.37 -7.65 -7.26
CA ALA A 274 -15.62 -8.53 -8.41
C ALA A 274 -14.43 -8.63 -9.39
N HIS A 275 -13.66 -7.56 -9.57
CA HIS A 275 -12.48 -7.54 -10.45
C HIS A 275 -11.28 -8.25 -9.83
N SER A 276 -11.03 -8.09 -8.53
CA SER A 276 -9.97 -8.85 -7.83
C SER A 276 -10.27 -10.35 -7.82
N TYR A 277 -11.53 -10.75 -7.68
CA TYR A 277 -11.95 -12.14 -7.83
C TYR A 277 -11.77 -12.59 -9.28
N GLY A 278 -12.21 -11.80 -10.25
CA GLY A 278 -12.00 -12.07 -11.67
C GLY A 278 -10.52 -12.25 -12.04
N LEU A 279 -9.65 -11.40 -11.49
CA LEU A 279 -8.20 -11.50 -11.62
C LEU A 279 -7.66 -12.82 -11.06
N ALA A 280 -8.06 -13.15 -9.82
CA ALA A 280 -7.64 -14.38 -9.16
C ALA A 280 -8.03 -15.63 -9.99
N MET A 281 -9.20 -15.62 -10.65
CA MET A 281 -9.64 -16.67 -11.56
C MET A 281 -8.82 -16.70 -12.86
N ALA A 282 -8.57 -15.53 -13.46
CA ALA A 282 -7.86 -15.41 -14.73
C ALA A 282 -6.40 -15.89 -14.67
N VAL A 283 -5.79 -15.91 -13.48
CA VAL A 283 -4.40 -16.36 -13.27
C VAL A 283 -4.29 -17.89 -13.13
N ILE A 284 -5.38 -18.62 -12.87
CA ILE A 284 -5.34 -20.08 -12.69
C ILE A 284 -4.72 -20.84 -13.88
N PRO A 285 -5.07 -20.54 -15.15
CA PRO A 285 -4.42 -21.18 -16.29
C PRO A 285 -2.90 -20.95 -16.34
N LEU A 286 -2.42 -19.77 -15.92
CA LEU A 286 -0.99 -19.50 -15.81
C LEU A 286 -0.33 -20.37 -14.73
N VAL A 287 -0.92 -20.45 -13.53
CA VAL A 287 -0.42 -21.32 -12.44
C VAL A 287 -0.35 -22.77 -12.88
N MET A 288 -1.35 -23.23 -13.64
CA MET A 288 -1.41 -24.59 -14.16
C MET A 288 -0.29 -24.87 -15.18
N THR A 289 -0.06 -23.95 -16.13
CA THR A 289 1.04 -24.07 -17.10
C THR A 289 2.39 -24.08 -16.39
N LEU A 290 2.57 -23.25 -15.36
CA LEU A 290 3.77 -23.24 -14.54
C LEU A 290 3.92 -24.55 -13.76
N ASN A 291 2.86 -25.08 -13.16
CA ASN A 291 2.87 -26.39 -12.49
C ASN A 291 3.35 -27.48 -13.45
N ALA A 292 2.72 -27.61 -14.63
CA ALA A 292 3.04 -28.65 -15.59
C ALA A 292 4.48 -28.50 -16.14
N GLY A 293 4.85 -27.29 -16.57
CA GLY A 293 6.17 -27.03 -17.14
C GLY A 293 7.30 -27.22 -16.14
N PHE A 294 7.21 -26.59 -14.96
CA PHE A 294 8.26 -26.72 -13.94
C PHE A 294 8.32 -28.12 -13.34
N SER A 295 7.24 -28.91 -13.37
CA SER A 295 7.30 -30.31 -12.92
C SER A 295 8.26 -31.14 -13.76
N GLU A 296 8.29 -30.94 -15.08
CA GLU A 296 9.26 -31.62 -15.94
C GLU A 296 10.69 -31.12 -15.73
N PHE A 297 10.89 -29.80 -15.56
CA PHE A 297 12.21 -29.26 -15.23
C PHE A 297 12.75 -29.76 -13.90
N ALA A 298 11.89 -29.86 -12.88
CA ALA A 298 12.28 -30.27 -11.54
C ALA A 298 12.73 -31.74 -11.48
N LYS A 299 12.20 -32.61 -12.36
CA LYS A 299 12.67 -34.00 -12.52
C LYS A 299 14.15 -34.08 -12.90
N VAL A 300 14.67 -33.14 -13.70
CA VAL A 300 16.10 -33.11 -14.09
C VAL A 300 17.00 -32.97 -12.87
N PHE A 301 16.60 -32.13 -11.91
CA PHE A 301 17.33 -31.92 -10.67
C PHE A 301 16.92 -32.89 -9.54
N GLN A 302 15.93 -33.75 -9.80
CA GLN A 302 15.34 -34.69 -8.84
C GLN A 302 14.82 -34.00 -7.58
N VAL A 303 14.18 -32.84 -7.72
CA VAL A 303 13.56 -32.10 -6.62
C VAL A 303 12.07 -31.87 -6.91
N PRO A 304 11.21 -31.72 -5.89
CA PRO A 304 9.82 -31.33 -6.09
C PRO A 304 9.66 -29.84 -6.46
N ILE A 305 8.58 -29.48 -7.15
CA ILE A 305 8.32 -28.07 -7.55
C ILE A 305 7.88 -27.16 -6.41
N TYR A 306 7.34 -27.73 -5.33
CA TYR A 306 6.82 -26.99 -4.18
C TYR A 306 5.87 -25.84 -4.57
N SER A 307 6.02 -24.68 -3.93
CA SER A 307 5.18 -23.49 -4.13
C SER A 307 5.74 -22.51 -5.16
N LEU A 308 6.69 -22.94 -5.99
CA LEU A 308 7.28 -22.11 -7.04
C LEU A 308 6.23 -21.59 -8.02
N PRO A 309 5.26 -22.39 -8.51
CA PRO A 309 4.27 -21.92 -9.47
C PRO A 309 3.39 -20.80 -8.91
N PHE A 310 2.96 -20.92 -7.64
CA PHE A 310 2.28 -19.84 -6.92
C PHE A 310 3.13 -18.57 -6.86
N ALA A 311 4.40 -18.68 -6.45
CA ALA A 311 5.27 -17.53 -6.23
C ALA A 311 5.56 -16.79 -7.54
N LEU A 312 5.83 -17.52 -8.62
CA LEU A 312 6.06 -16.93 -9.95
C LEU A 312 4.79 -16.31 -10.53
N ALA A 313 3.65 -17.02 -10.50
CA ALA A 313 2.40 -16.50 -11.05
C ALA A 313 1.97 -15.21 -10.34
N THR A 314 1.99 -15.21 -9.00
CA THR A 314 1.63 -14.05 -8.19
C THR A 314 2.63 -12.91 -8.40
N GLY A 315 3.93 -13.20 -8.41
CA GLY A 315 4.98 -12.20 -8.60
C GLY A 315 4.93 -11.54 -9.98
N PHE A 316 4.76 -12.34 -11.05
CA PHE A 316 4.58 -11.81 -12.40
C PHE A 316 3.32 -10.98 -12.52
N MET A 317 2.20 -11.43 -11.94
CA MET A 317 0.97 -10.65 -12.01
C MET A 317 1.10 -9.32 -11.26
N MET A 318 1.78 -9.33 -10.11
CA MET A 318 2.06 -8.10 -9.36
C MET A 318 2.93 -7.13 -10.15
N TYR A 319 3.95 -7.64 -10.83
CA TYR A 319 4.79 -6.84 -11.70
C TYR A 319 4.02 -6.25 -12.89
N VAL A 320 3.15 -7.04 -13.55
CA VAL A 320 2.35 -6.58 -14.69
C VAL A 320 1.35 -5.50 -14.26
N ILE A 321 0.64 -5.70 -13.13
CA ILE A 321 -0.37 -4.75 -12.67
C ILE A 321 0.25 -3.41 -12.25
N LYS A 322 1.52 -3.39 -11.84
CA LYS A 322 2.24 -2.14 -11.53
C LYS A 322 2.24 -1.16 -12.71
N PHE A 323 2.16 -1.64 -13.95
CA PHE A 323 2.10 -0.81 -15.16
C PHE A 323 0.67 -0.49 -15.62
N SER A 324 -0.35 -0.87 -14.85
CA SER A 324 -1.75 -0.59 -15.14
C SER A 324 -2.21 0.71 -14.53
N ASN A 325 -2.83 1.59 -15.32
CA ASN A 325 -3.44 2.83 -14.84
C ASN A 325 -4.86 2.64 -14.26
N ARG A 326 -5.33 1.39 -14.10
CA ARG A 326 -6.69 1.07 -13.62
C ARG A 326 -6.75 0.83 -12.10
N THR A 327 -6.21 1.74 -11.32
CA THR A 327 -6.22 1.69 -9.85
C THR A 327 -7.62 1.78 -9.25
N ASP A 328 -8.58 2.34 -9.97
CA ASP A 328 -9.99 2.43 -9.54
C ASP A 328 -10.73 1.08 -9.57
N VAL A 329 -10.24 0.14 -10.38
CA VAL A 329 -10.87 -1.17 -10.62
C VAL A 329 -10.16 -2.25 -9.80
N LEU A 330 -8.82 -2.26 -9.86
CA LEU A 330 -7.97 -3.13 -9.06
C LEU A 330 -7.25 -2.27 -8.02
N ALA A 331 -7.96 -1.92 -6.96
CA ALA A 331 -7.41 -1.12 -5.88
C ALA A 331 -6.39 -1.95 -5.07
N PRO A 332 -5.10 -1.57 -5.04
CA PRO A 332 -4.11 -2.26 -4.21
C PRO A 332 -4.35 -1.97 -2.74
N VAL A 333 -4.00 -2.93 -1.87
CA VAL A 333 -4.00 -2.72 -0.42
C VAL A 333 -2.75 -1.92 -0.05
N LEU A 334 -2.92 -0.63 0.27
CA LEU A 334 -1.82 0.26 0.65
C LEU A 334 -1.36 0.03 2.09
N LEU A 335 -2.30 -0.24 2.99
CA LEU A 335 -2.05 -0.54 4.40
C LEU A 335 -2.73 -1.86 4.75
N GLN A 336 -1.95 -2.85 5.16
CA GLN A 336 -2.44 -4.19 5.45
C GLN A 336 -2.99 -4.27 6.89
N LEU A 337 -4.31 -4.32 7.03
CA LEU A 337 -5.03 -4.40 8.31
C LEU A 337 -5.35 -5.84 8.71
N ARG A 338 -4.41 -6.77 8.56
CA ARG A 338 -4.49 -8.17 9.08
C ARG A 338 -5.54 -9.10 8.44
N SER A 339 -6.61 -8.59 7.83
CA SER A 339 -7.64 -9.37 7.14
C SER A 339 -8.21 -8.64 5.91
N PRO A 340 -8.71 -9.37 4.89
CA PRO A 340 -9.34 -8.75 3.73
C PRO A 340 -10.62 -7.96 4.05
N GLU A 341 -11.42 -8.41 5.02
CA GLU A 341 -12.63 -7.72 5.47
C GLU A 341 -12.32 -6.35 6.08
N GLU A 342 -11.32 -6.28 6.96
CA GLU A 342 -10.88 -5.02 7.56
C GLU A 342 -10.30 -4.07 6.50
N ASN A 343 -9.52 -4.59 5.55
CA ASN A 343 -9.03 -3.79 4.42
C ASN A 343 -10.17 -3.23 3.57
N LEU A 344 -11.16 -4.07 3.24
CA LEU A 344 -12.32 -3.66 2.46
C LEU A 344 -13.12 -2.58 3.19
N TYR A 345 -13.38 -2.77 4.48
CA TYR A 345 -14.08 -1.80 5.31
C TYR A 345 -13.33 -0.47 5.39
N ALA A 346 -12.01 -0.50 5.64
CA ALA A 346 -11.18 0.70 5.70
C ALA A 346 -11.15 1.44 4.36
N TYR A 347 -11.00 0.72 3.24
CA TYR A 347 -11.04 1.30 1.90
C TYR A 347 -12.39 1.95 1.60
N GLN A 348 -13.50 1.28 1.91
CA GLN A 348 -14.84 1.83 1.72
C GLN A 348 -15.07 3.08 2.57
N ASN A 349 -14.67 3.05 3.85
CA ASN A 349 -14.77 4.18 4.76
C ASN A 349 -13.92 5.36 4.27
N GLN A 350 -12.66 5.12 3.89
CA GLN A 350 -11.80 6.16 3.32
C GLN A 350 -12.42 6.76 2.05
N LYS A 351 -12.92 5.93 1.13
CA LYS A 351 -13.57 6.38 -0.09
C LYS A 351 -14.84 7.19 0.17
N GLN A 352 -15.62 6.84 1.20
CA GLN A 352 -16.83 7.57 1.58
C GLN A 352 -16.50 8.89 2.31
N ARG A 353 -15.63 8.84 3.32
CA ARG A 353 -15.25 9.97 4.17
C ARG A 353 -14.49 11.05 3.41
N PHE A 354 -13.63 10.65 2.46
CA PHE A 354 -12.79 11.57 1.70
C PHE A 354 -13.25 11.75 0.25
N LYS A 355 -14.47 11.31 -0.10
CA LYS A 355 -15.04 11.49 -1.45
C LYS A 355 -15.03 12.95 -1.91
N GLY A 356 -15.11 13.90 -0.98
CA GLY A 356 -15.03 15.35 -1.23
C GLY A 356 -13.65 15.98 -0.98
N PHE A 357 -12.72 15.29 -0.33
CA PHE A 357 -11.37 15.78 0.04
C PHE A 357 -10.31 15.53 -1.05
N VAL A 358 -10.73 15.52 -2.32
CA VAL A 358 -9.85 15.22 -3.45
C VAL A 358 -8.93 16.39 -3.80
N TRP A 359 -9.29 17.60 -3.37
CA TRP A 359 -8.57 18.82 -3.70
C TRP A 359 -7.65 19.25 -2.56
N GLN A 360 -6.34 19.28 -2.82
CA GLN A 360 -5.42 20.15 -2.11
C GLN A 360 -6.00 21.56 -2.10
N GLN A 361 -6.01 22.22 -0.94
CA GLN A 361 -6.63 23.53 -0.83
C GLN A 361 -5.76 24.59 -1.52
N ILE A 362 -6.15 24.97 -2.74
CA ILE A 362 -5.49 26.04 -3.51
C ILE A 362 -6.16 27.36 -3.18
N HIS A 363 -5.41 28.30 -2.63
CA HIS A 363 -5.86 29.65 -2.28
C HIS A 363 -5.49 30.65 -3.36
N LEU A 364 -6.15 31.82 -3.34
CA LEU A 364 -5.79 32.92 -4.25
C LEU A 364 -4.37 33.43 -3.94
N PRO A 365 -3.53 33.67 -4.97
CA PRO A 365 -2.13 34.03 -4.79
C PRO A 365 -1.91 35.54 -4.53
N PHE A 366 -2.88 36.24 -3.93
CA PHE A 366 -2.82 37.68 -3.71
C PHE A 366 -3.69 38.13 -2.53
N TYR A 367 -3.43 39.35 -2.05
CA TYR A 367 -4.28 40.04 -1.08
C TYR A 367 -5.21 41.04 -1.76
N GLY A 368 -6.33 41.35 -1.11
CA GLY A 368 -7.30 42.35 -1.59
C GLY A 368 -8.28 41.79 -2.62
N THR A 369 -9.04 42.70 -3.24
CA THR A 369 -10.01 42.39 -4.28
C THR A 369 -9.37 42.58 -5.66
N TRP A 370 -9.51 41.57 -6.50
CA TRP A 370 -8.98 41.52 -7.86
C TRP A 370 -10.07 41.08 -8.81
N ARG A 371 -10.01 41.55 -10.05
CA ARG A 371 -10.88 41.10 -11.12
C ARG A 371 -10.24 39.93 -11.86
N VAL A 372 -11.05 38.95 -12.22
CA VAL A 372 -10.68 37.91 -13.18
C VAL A 372 -10.71 38.52 -14.58
N SER A 373 -9.59 39.02 -15.06
CA SER A 373 -9.52 39.67 -16.38
C SER A 373 -9.64 38.68 -17.52
N GLN A 374 -9.14 37.45 -17.30
CA GLN A 374 -9.38 36.33 -18.20
C GLN A 374 -9.60 35.04 -17.41
N GLY A 375 -10.71 34.36 -17.68
CA GLY A 375 -11.10 33.11 -17.02
C GLY A 375 -10.77 31.85 -17.82
N HIS A 376 -11.37 30.74 -17.39
CA HIS A 376 -11.32 29.47 -18.13
C HIS A 376 -11.99 29.61 -19.51
N ASN A 377 -11.38 29.02 -20.54
CA ASN A 377 -11.80 29.12 -21.94
C ASN A 377 -11.88 30.57 -22.46
N GLY A 378 -11.00 31.43 -21.93
CA GLY A 378 -10.97 32.85 -22.28
C GLY A 378 -10.69 33.14 -23.75
N GLY A 379 -11.12 34.33 -24.20
CA GLY A 379 -11.12 34.72 -25.60
C GLY A 379 -9.74 35.01 -26.23
N ILE A 380 -8.63 35.05 -25.49
CA ILE A 380 -7.34 35.57 -25.96
C ILE A 380 -6.25 34.48 -25.91
N THR A 381 -5.68 34.20 -24.73
CA THR A 381 -4.56 33.25 -24.55
C THR A 381 -5.00 31.94 -23.90
N HIS A 382 -6.13 31.92 -23.18
CA HIS A 382 -6.64 30.73 -22.47
C HIS A 382 -7.44 29.79 -23.38
N ARG A 383 -6.76 29.22 -24.38
CA ARG A 383 -7.33 28.27 -25.35
C ARG A 383 -6.55 26.96 -25.36
N GLU A 384 -7.17 25.90 -25.85
CA GLU A 384 -6.54 24.59 -26.06
C GLU A 384 -5.80 24.08 -24.80
N HIS A 385 -4.48 23.98 -24.86
CA HIS A 385 -3.65 23.50 -23.75
C HIS A 385 -3.65 24.43 -22.54
N TRP A 386 -3.98 25.71 -22.68
CA TRP A 386 -3.97 26.71 -21.60
C TRP A 386 -5.37 27.17 -21.19
N GLN A 387 -6.40 26.41 -21.53
CA GLN A 387 -7.80 26.78 -21.31
C GLN A 387 -8.24 26.89 -19.83
N TYR A 388 -7.47 26.36 -18.87
CA TYR A 388 -7.81 26.37 -17.44
C TYR A 388 -6.88 27.27 -16.61
N ALA A 389 -6.43 28.38 -17.19
CA ALA A 389 -5.66 29.41 -16.49
C ALA A 389 -6.56 30.59 -16.10
N TRP A 390 -6.03 31.44 -15.22
CA TRP A 390 -6.62 32.72 -14.84
C TRP A 390 -5.59 33.84 -14.97
N ASP A 391 -6.06 34.98 -15.47
CA ASP A 391 -5.35 36.24 -15.38
C ASP A 391 -6.12 37.14 -14.41
N PHE A 392 -5.39 37.78 -13.50
CA PHE A 392 -5.95 38.67 -12.49
C PHE A 392 -5.36 40.07 -12.60
N ASP A 393 -6.21 41.09 -12.49
CA ASP A 393 -5.83 42.50 -12.40
C ASP A 393 -6.60 43.23 -11.29
N GLN A 394 -6.26 44.49 -11.04
CA GLN A 394 -7.01 45.35 -10.14
C GLN A 394 -7.65 46.49 -10.91
N THR A 395 -8.85 46.88 -10.49
CA THR A 395 -9.59 47.99 -11.09
C THR A 395 -10.11 48.96 -10.05
N ASP A 396 -10.31 50.21 -10.48
CA ASP A 396 -11.07 51.19 -9.71
C ASP A 396 -12.59 50.93 -9.77
N ALA A 397 -13.38 51.84 -9.17
CA ALA A 397 -14.84 51.76 -9.12
C ALA A 397 -15.49 51.87 -10.51
N GLU A 398 -14.81 52.50 -11.46
CA GLU A 398 -15.25 52.63 -12.85
C GLU A 398 -14.78 51.46 -13.75
N GLY A 399 -14.03 50.50 -13.19
CA GLY A 399 -13.54 49.31 -13.89
C GLY A 399 -12.25 49.51 -14.70
N ARG A 400 -11.53 50.63 -14.51
CA ARG A 400 -10.26 50.92 -15.17
C ARG A 400 -9.11 50.23 -14.45
N THR A 401 -8.12 49.73 -15.19
CA THR A 401 -6.95 49.01 -14.67
C THR A 401 -5.79 49.92 -14.24
N PHE A 402 -5.88 51.21 -14.54
CA PHE A 402 -4.83 52.20 -14.30
C PHE A 402 -5.40 53.57 -13.93
N GLU A 403 -4.56 54.39 -13.31
CA GLU A 403 -4.77 55.83 -13.15
C GLU A 403 -4.20 56.59 -14.36
N TYR A 404 -4.89 57.62 -14.86
CA TYR A 404 -4.42 58.37 -16.04
C TYR A 404 -3.01 58.94 -15.81
N PRO A 405 -2.09 58.83 -16.79
CA PRO A 405 -2.35 58.62 -18.21
C PRO A 405 -2.34 57.15 -18.71
N GLY A 406 -1.89 56.17 -17.92
CA GLY A 406 -1.81 54.76 -18.33
C GLY A 406 -0.70 54.45 -19.33
N THR A 407 0.35 55.28 -19.38
CA THR A 407 1.47 55.12 -20.31
C THR A 407 2.68 54.43 -19.67
N HIS A 408 2.72 54.40 -18.34
CA HIS A 408 3.77 53.76 -17.55
C HIS A 408 3.22 52.58 -16.75
N ARG A 409 4.08 51.63 -16.38
CA ARG A 409 3.66 50.43 -15.62
C ARG A 409 3.19 50.80 -14.23
N GLU A 410 3.81 51.84 -13.68
CA GLU A 410 3.53 52.43 -12.38
C GLU A 410 2.11 53.01 -12.28
N ASP A 411 1.47 53.30 -13.42
CA ASP A 411 0.10 53.82 -13.48
C ASP A 411 -0.94 52.72 -13.19
N TYR A 412 -0.57 51.44 -13.32
CA TYR A 412 -1.48 50.29 -13.16
C TYR A 412 -1.59 49.84 -11.71
N TYR A 413 -2.83 49.67 -11.23
CA TYR A 413 -3.11 49.40 -9.82
C TYR A 413 -2.50 48.10 -9.29
N CYS A 414 -2.38 47.08 -10.14
CA CYS A 414 -1.82 45.79 -9.73
C CYS A 414 -0.29 45.74 -9.77
N TYR A 415 0.39 46.71 -10.41
CA TYR A 415 1.84 46.70 -10.54
C TYR A 415 2.53 46.82 -9.17
N ASN A 416 3.63 46.10 -8.97
CA ASN A 416 4.37 45.99 -7.69
C ASN A 416 3.58 45.37 -6.51
N LEU A 417 2.35 44.86 -6.71
CA LEU A 417 1.64 44.17 -5.64
C LEU A 417 2.24 42.78 -5.35
N PRO A 418 2.21 42.31 -4.09
CA PRO A 418 2.81 41.05 -3.70
C PRO A 418 2.07 39.84 -4.30
N VAL A 419 2.85 38.87 -4.78
CA VAL A 419 2.36 37.56 -5.22
C VAL A 419 2.70 36.52 -4.17
N LEU A 420 1.73 35.66 -3.84
CA LEU A 420 1.78 34.74 -2.72
C LEU A 420 1.73 33.27 -3.18
N ALA A 421 2.29 32.38 -2.36
CA ALA A 421 2.16 30.95 -2.53
C ALA A 421 0.71 30.49 -2.30
N PRO A 422 0.06 29.83 -3.27
CA PRO A 422 -1.35 29.46 -3.20
C PRO A 422 -1.62 28.29 -2.24
N THR A 423 -0.62 27.43 -1.99
CA THR A 423 -0.65 26.39 -0.95
C THR A 423 0.79 25.99 -0.61
N ASN A 424 0.96 25.22 0.47
CA ASN A 424 2.24 24.64 0.85
C ASN A 424 2.84 23.82 -0.30
N GLY A 425 4.16 23.85 -0.45
CA GLY A 425 4.84 23.05 -1.47
C GLY A 425 6.34 23.29 -1.56
N VAL A 426 6.96 22.69 -2.57
CA VAL A 426 8.38 22.85 -2.89
C VAL A 426 8.52 23.58 -4.22
N VAL A 427 9.37 24.61 -4.28
CA VAL A 427 9.65 25.33 -5.52
C VAL A 427 10.46 24.43 -6.45
N VAL A 428 9.93 24.16 -7.65
CA VAL A 428 10.55 23.24 -8.63
C VAL A 428 11.08 23.93 -9.88
N ALA A 429 10.60 25.14 -10.19
CA ALA A 429 11.16 25.97 -11.24
C ALA A 429 11.06 27.45 -10.88
N VAL A 430 12.11 28.20 -11.20
CA VAL A 430 12.15 29.66 -11.10
C VAL A 430 12.76 30.20 -12.37
N GLN A 431 12.11 31.19 -12.97
CA GLN A 431 12.66 32.03 -14.02
C GLN A 431 12.56 33.48 -13.57
N ASP A 432 13.69 34.15 -13.48
CA ASP A 432 13.78 35.56 -13.07
C ASP A 432 14.69 36.34 -14.02
N HIS A 433 14.71 37.67 -13.88
CA HIS A 433 15.51 38.63 -14.64
C HIS A 433 15.15 38.78 -16.13
N ILE A 434 13.96 38.33 -16.55
CA ILE A 434 13.37 38.70 -17.83
C ILE A 434 12.96 40.18 -17.77
N PRO A 435 13.40 41.01 -18.74
CA PRO A 435 13.04 42.42 -18.80
C PRO A 435 11.53 42.65 -18.86
N GLU A 436 11.10 43.77 -18.29
CA GLU A 436 9.71 44.19 -18.37
C GLU A 436 9.40 44.83 -19.73
N ASN A 437 8.17 44.64 -20.20
CA ASN A 437 7.65 45.24 -21.41
C ASN A 437 7.23 46.69 -21.17
N GLU A 438 7.39 47.52 -22.20
CA GLU A 438 6.63 48.77 -22.31
C GLU A 438 5.12 48.45 -22.42
N ILE A 439 4.27 49.37 -21.98
CA ILE A 439 2.80 49.21 -22.08
C ILE A 439 2.40 49.02 -23.55
N GLY A 440 1.56 48.01 -23.80
CA GLY A 440 1.11 47.59 -25.12
C GLY A 440 2.09 46.72 -25.91
N LYS A 441 3.30 46.44 -25.39
CA LYS A 441 4.29 45.54 -26.01
C LYS A 441 4.32 44.18 -25.32
N VAL A 442 4.78 43.16 -26.03
CA VAL A 442 4.90 41.79 -25.51
C VAL A 442 6.21 41.14 -25.93
N ASN A 443 6.74 40.26 -25.08
CA ASN A 443 7.89 39.40 -25.36
C ASN A 443 7.40 37.97 -25.64
N LEU A 444 7.32 37.61 -26.93
CA LEU A 444 6.89 36.29 -27.37
C LEU A 444 8.00 35.23 -27.31
N VAL A 445 9.27 35.65 -27.28
CA VAL A 445 10.41 34.72 -27.18
C VAL A 445 10.45 34.11 -25.78
N GLN A 446 10.28 34.94 -24.75
CA GLN A 446 10.17 34.53 -23.36
C GLN A 446 8.71 34.65 -22.89
N ASN A 447 7.82 33.94 -23.58
CA ASN A 447 6.36 34.09 -23.47
C ASN A 447 5.81 34.13 -22.03
N TRP A 448 6.38 33.38 -21.09
CA TRP A 448 5.87 33.29 -19.72
C TRP A 448 6.45 34.33 -18.76
N GLY A 449 7.45 35.11 -19.20
CA GLY A 449 8.11 36.09 -18.33
C GLY A 449 8.69 35.46 -17.08
N ASN A 450 8.94 36.29 -16.06
CA ASN A 450 9.40 35.80 -14.78
C ASN A 450 8.33 34.94 -14.13
N THR A 451 8.70 33.72 -13.72
CA THR A 451 7.77 32.65 -13.35
C THR A 451 8.27 31.85 -12.16
N VAL A 452 7.35 31.44 -11.28
CA VAL A 452 7.60 30.48 -10.20
C VAL A 452 6.66 29.29 -10.34
N ILE A 453 7.19 28.07 -10.23
CA ILE A 453 6.41 26.82 -10.18
C ILE A 453 6.63 26.13 -8.84
N ILE A 454 5.53 25.77 -8.18
CA ILE A 454 5.51 25.09 -6.89
C ILE A 454 4.85 23.73 -7.06
N GLN A 455 5.48 22.67 -6.56
CA GLN A 455 4.90 21.33 -6.44
C GLN A 455 4.20 21.17 -5.10
N HIS A 456 2.94 20.74 -5.12
CA HIS A 456 2.14 20.53 -3.92
C HIS A 456 1.98 19.05 -3.56
N THR A 457 1.79 18.20 -4.58
CA THR A 457 1.80 16.74 -4.49
C THR A 457 2.19 16.15 -5.84
N GLU A 458 2.28 14.83 -5.96
CA GLU A 458 2.51 14.18 -7.25
C GLU A 458 1.42 14.57 -8.26
N GLY A 459 1.84 15.12 -9.39
CA GLY A 459 0.91 15.53 -10.46
C GLY A 459 0.14 16.83 -10.21
N LEU A 460 0.47 17.61 -9.17
CA LEU A 460 -0.17 18.90 -8.89
C LEU A 460 0.85 20.01 -8.64
N TYR A 461 0.87 20.97 -9.57
CA TYR A 461 1.77 22.12 -9.54
C TYR A 461 1.00 23.41 -9.78
N SER A 462 1.41 24.50 -9.12
CA SER A 462 0.95 25.86 -9.45
C SER A 462 2.03 26.63 -10.17
N LYS A 463 1.67 27.37 -11.22
CA LYS A 463 2.55 28.29 -11.96
C LYS A 463 2.02 29.72 -11.83
N LEU A 464 2.91 30.64 -11.46
CA LEU A 464 2.65 32.07 -11.36
C LEU A 464 3.61 32.79 -12.30
N SER A 465 3.11 33.59 -13.23
CA SER A 465 3.89 34.20 -14.33
C SER A 465 3.70 35.72 -14.42
N HIS A 466 4.44 36.36 -15.32
CA HIS A 466 4.47 37.82 -15.54
C HIS A 466 4.98 38.63 -14.33
N LEU A 467 5.81 38.02 -13.47
CA LEU A 467 6.39 38.68 -12.30
C LEU A 467 7.40 39.78 -12.70
N LYS A 468 7.69 40.70 -11.79
CA LYS A 468 8.72 41.72 -11.98
C LYS A 468 10.12 41.14 -11.80
N GLY A 469 10.99 41.38 -12.79
CA GLY A 469 12.36 40.85 -12.79
C GLY A 469 13.18 41.33 -11.60
N GLY A 470 13.91 40.42 -10.98
CA GLY A 470 14.77 40.67 -9.80
C GLY A 470 14.01 40.78 -8.48
N THR A 471 12.71 40.48 -8.45
CA THR A 471 11.89 40.53 -7.23
C THR A 471 11.52 39.16 -6.68
N VAL A 472 11.83 38.08 -7.42
CA VAL A 472 11.52 36.71 -6.98
C VAL A 472 12.39 36.36 -5.79
N CYS A 473 11.78 36.10 -4.64
CA CYS A 473 12.50 35.91 -3.37
C CYS A 473 12.68 34.44 -2.96
N VAL A 474 12.38 33.49 -3.85
CA VAL A 474 12.51 32.04 -3.62
C VAL A 474 13.42 31.39 -4.67
N LYS A 475 13.99 30.23 -4.34
CA LYS A 475 14.87 29.43 -5.20
C LYS A 475 14.33 28.01 -5.35
N VAL A 476 14.74 27.34 -6.42
CA VAL A 476 14.42 25.91 -6.63
C VAL A 476 14.94 25.10 -5.44
N GLY A 477 14.05 24.27 -4.87
CA GLY A 477 14.29 23.48 -3.66
C GLY A 477 13.72 24.10 -2.37
N ASP A 478 13.34 25.38 -2.37
CA ASP A 478 12.77 26.02 -1.19
C ASP A 478 11.38 25.43 -0.86
N VAL A 479 11.14 25.18 0.43
CA VAL A 479 9.81 24.84 0.95
C VAL A 479 9.07 26.13 1.23
N VAL A 480 7.89 26.30 0.63
CA VAL A 480 7.04 27.48 0.82
C VAL A 480 5.78 27.15 1.59
N GLN A 481 5.34 28.08 2.44
CA GLN A 481 4.06 28.00 3.14
C GLN A 481 2.99 28.81 2.42
N THR A 482 1.73 28.38 2.56
CA THR A 482 0.56 29.10 2.04
C THR A 482 0.59 30.57 2.48
N GLY A 483 0.45 31.51 1.55
CA GLY A 483 0.51 32.94 1.83
C GLY A 483 1.92 33.54 1.90
N GLN A 484 2.99 32.73 1.80
CA GLN A 484 4.35 33.23 1.71
C GLN A 484 4.55 34.05 0.43
N ARG A 485 5.18 35.23 0.54
CA ARG A 485 5.51 36.06 -0.62
C ARG A 485 6.53 35.34 -1.53
N LEU A 486 6.25 35.36 -2.84
CA LEU A 486 7.10 34.79 -3.89
C LEU A 486 7.82 35.87 -4.70
N GLY A 487 7.19 37.03 -4.86
CA GLY A 487 7.69 38.16 -5.64
C GLY A 487 6.65 39.29 -5.71
N VAL A 488 6.67 40.07 -6.78
CA VAL A 488 5.61 41.05 -7.08
C VAL A 488 5.16 40.96 -8.53
N VAL A 489 3.94 41.43 -8.79
CA VAL A 489 3.41 41.56 -10.15
C VAL A 489 4.25 42.55 -10.94
N GLY A 490 4.58 42.18 -12.18
CA GLY A 490 5.31 43.01 -13.13
C GLY A 490 4.61 43.03 -14.48
N ASN A 491 5.39 43.27 -15.53
CA ASN A 491 4.90 43.25 -16.90
C ASN A 491 5.87 42.52 -17.84
N SER A 492 6.30 41.29 -17.50
CA SER A 492 7.28 40.52 -18.29
C SER A 492 6.63 39.42 -19.14
N GLY A 493 7.23 39.04 -20.27
CA GLY A 493 6.72 37.96 -21.14
C GLY A 493 5.58 38.41 -22.06
N ARG A 494 4.57 37.56 -22.31
CA ARG A 494 3.40 37.91 -23.13
C ARG A 494 2.37 38.70 -22.32
N SER A 495 2.82 39.80 -21.73
CA SER A 495 2.02 40.70 -20.89
C SER A 495 2.00 42.10 -21.51
N PRO A 496 0.89 42.53 -22.15
CA PRO A 496 0.79 43.86 -22.74
C PRO A 496 0.59 44.94 -21.68
N GLU A 497 -0.05 44.60 -20.56
CA GLU A 497 -0.23 45.44 -19.39
C GLU A 497 -0.07 44.59 -18.12
N PRO A 498 0.33 45.18 -16.97
CA PRO A 498 0.52 44.44 -15.72
C PRO A 498 -0.72 43.62 -15.34
N HIS A 499 -0.51 42.32 -15.12
CA HIS A 499 -1.49 41.38 -14.56
C HIS A 499 -0.76 40.15 -13.99
N LEU A 500 -1.45 39.35 -13.21
CA LEU A 500 -0.94 38.09 -12.69
C LEU A 500 -1.55 36.90 -13.42
N HIS A 501 -0.73 36.13 -14.13
CA HIS A 501 -1.13 34.86 -14.69
C HIS A 501 -0.94 33.73 -13.67
N PHE A 502 -1.99 32.93 -13.47
CA PHE A 502 -2.04 31.83 -12.55
C PHE A 502 -2.63 30.58 -13.21
N GLN A 503 -1.95 29.44 -13.07
CA GLN A 503 -2.52 28.17 -13.50
C GLN A 503 -2.09 27.01 -12.63
N LEU A 504 -2.89 25.95 -12.68
CA LEU A 504 -2.52 24.64 -12.18
C LEU A 504 -2.08 23.75 -13.35
N GLN A 505 -1.16 22.82 -13.12
CA GLN A 505 -0.62 21.93 -14.15
C GLN A 505 -0.14 20.60 -13.56
N THR A 506 0.04 19.59 -14.40
CA THR A 506 0.43 18.21 -13.99
C THR A 506 1.92 17.93 -14.07
N THR A 507 2.71 18.82 -14.66
CA THR A 507 4.16 18.65 -14.86
C THR A 507 4.91 19.91 -14.39
N PRO A 508 6.22 19.82 -14.06
CA PRO A 508 6.97 20.94 -13.48
C PRO A 508 7.47 21.96 -14.52
N TYR A 509 7.07 21.87 -15.79
CA TYR A 509 7.65 22.64 -16.88
C TYR A 509 6.96 23.99 -17.09
N ILE A 510 7.74 25.03 -17.38
CA ILE A 510 7.20 26.34 -17.80
C ILE A 510 6.50 26.16 -19.15
N GLY A 511 5.22 26.54 -19.22
CA GLY A 511 4.38 26.40 -20.42
C GLY A 511 3.62 25.08 -20.54
N ALA A 512 3.64 24.23 -19.51
CA ALA A 512 2.85 23.02 -19.46
C ALA A 512 1.34 23.29 -19.63
N ALA A 513 0.62 22.26 -20.10
CA ALA A 513 -0.83 22.28 -20.21
C ALA A 513 -1.49 22.45 -18.84
N THR A 514 -2.54 23.26 -18.85
CA THR A 514 -3.34 23.58 -17.66
C THR A 514 -4.13 22.37 -17.18
N LEU A 515 -4.28 22.26 -15.86
CA LEU A 515 -5.10 21.30 -15.16
C LEU A 515 -6.34 22.03 -14.62
N ARG A 516 -7.54 21.55 -14.99
CA ARG A 516 -8.78 22.06 -14.40
C ARG A 516 -8.82 21.71 -12.91
N TYR A 517 -8.68 22.71 -12.06
CA TYR A 517 -8.59 22.54 -10.62
C TYR A 517 -9.32 23.67 -9.89
N PRO A 518 -10.19 23.41 -8.89
CA PRO A 518 -10.96 24.47 -8.25
C PRO A 518 -10.14 25.28 -7.23
N ILE A 519 -10.52 26.54 -7.01
CA ILE A 519 -10.01 27.35 -5.90
C ILE A 519 -10.78 26.98 -4.64
N ALA A 520 -10.06 26.73 -3.54
CA ALA A 520 -10.61 26.15 -2.33
C ALA A 520 -11.71 27.02 -1.70
N ALA A 521 -11.43 28.31 -1.53
CA ALA A 521 -12.42 29.28 -1.06
C ALA A 521 -12.04 30.71 -1.50
N TYR A 522 -13.02 31.48 -1.95
CA TYR A 522 -12.89 32.90 -2.27
C TYR A 522 -14.22 33.62 -2.07
N LEU A 523 -14.18 34.95 -1.90
CA LEU A 523 -15.35 35.80 -1.82
C LEU A 523 -15.57 36.49 -3.16
N THR A 524 -16.78 36.39 -3.72
CA THR A 524 -17.21 37.17 -4.89
C THR A 524 -17.91 38.45 -4.44
N HIS A 525 -17.52 39.58 -5.02
CA HIS A 525 -18.12 40.90 -4.77
C HIS A 525 -19.05 41.24 -5.93
N THR A 526 -20.35 41.29 -5.66
CA THR A 526 -21.39 41.61 -6.64
C THR A 526 -22.22 42.79 -6.17
N ALA A 527 -23.03 43.39 -7.04
CA ALA A 527 -23.97 44.45 -6.66
C ALA A 527 -24.98 43.98 -5.59
N GLU A 528 -25.24 42.68 -5.51
CA GLU A 528 -26.15 42.04 -4.55
C GLU A 528 -25.48 41.75 -3.18
N GLY A 529 -24.15 41.92 -3.09
CA GLY A 529 -23.38 41.71 -1.87
C GLY A 529 -22.17 40.79 -2.05
N ILE A 530 -21.61 40.34 -0.91
CA ILE A 530 -20.45 39.45 -0.84
C ILE A 530 -20.94 38.01 -0.65
N ALA A 531 -20.51 37.09 -1.52
CA ALA A 531 -20.84 35.67 -1.41
C ALA A 531 -19.58 34.80 -1.28
N LEU A 532 -19.62 33.81 -0.37
CA LEU A 532 -18.57 32.81 -0.23
C LEU A 532 -18.73 31.72 -1.30
N ARG A 533 -17.68 31.49 -2.09
CA ARG A 533 -17.56 30.38 -3.04
C ARG A 533 -16.55 29.37 -2.50
N GLN A 534 -16.87 28.08 -2.60
CA GLN A 534 -16.00 26.99 -2.15
C GLN A 534 -15.86 25.94 -3.24
N TYR A 535 -14.62 25.53 -3.52
CA TYR A 535 -14.28 24.58 -4.58
C TYR A 535 -14.89 24.94 -5.95
N CYS A 536 -14.87 26.24 -6.27
CA CYS A 536 -15.41 26.80 -7.51
C CYS A 536 -14.28 27.28 -8.44
N TYR A 537 -14.64 27.60 -9.68
CA TYR A 537 -13.76 28.20 -10.68
C TYR A 537 -14.19 29.65 -10.87
N PRO A 538 -13.38 30.66 -10.53
CA PRO A 538 -13.74 32.05 -10.78
C PRO A 538 -14.03 32.30 -12.27
N GLU A 539 -15.10 33.01 -12.55
CA GLU A 539 -15.56 33.33 -13.90
C GLU A 539 -14.98 34.68 -14.37
N GLU A 540 -14.84 34.85 -15.69
CA GLU A 540 -14.32 36.08 -16.28
C GLU A 540 -15.21 37.28 -15.92
N GLY A 541 -14.59 38.38 -15.48
CA GLY A 541 -15.26 39.58 -15.00
C GLY A 541 -15.64 39.60 -13.53
N GLU A 542 -15.53 38.48 -12.80
CA GLU A 542 -15.82 38.46 -11.36
C GLU A 542 -14.78 39.26 -10.57
N GLN A 543 -15.25 40.03 -9.58
CA GLN A 543 -14.42 40.64 -8.55
C GLN A 543 -14.29 39.67 -7.37
N ILE A 544 -13.09 39.19 -7.11
CA ILE A 544 -12.82 38.14 -6.10
C ILE A 544 -11.77 38.57 -5.08
N SER A 545 -11.87 38.02 -3.87
CA SER A 545 -10.86 38.22 -2.83
C SER A 545 -10.68 36.96 -2.00
N ALA A 546 -9.50 36.79 -1.38
CA ALA A 546 -9.26 35.69 -0.46
C ALA A 546 -10.14 35.81 0.79
N VAL A 547 -10.59 34.67 1.32
CA VAL A 547 -11.31 34.64 2.60
C VAL A 547 -10.35 35.08 3.70
N GLN A 548 -10.66 36.18 4.38
CA GLN A 548 -9.87 36.65 5.50
C GLN A 548 -10.29 35.92 6.77
N SER A 549 -9.32 35.30 7.47
CA SER A 549 -9.57 34.75 8.80
C SER A 549 -9.47 35.85 9.84
N HIS A 550 -10.50 35.99 10.68
CA HIS A 550 -10.40 36.84 11.85
C HIS A 550 -9.70 36.08 12.97
N ALA A 551 -8.68 36.69 13.57
CA ALA A 551 -7.91 36.07 14.65
C ALA A 551 -8.79 35.62 15.84
N SER A 552 -9.87 36.35 16.12
CA SER A 552 -10.86 35.99 17.14
C SER A 552 -11.63 34.70 16.80
N LEU A 553 -12.04 34.52 15.55
CA LEU A 553 -12.69 33.30 15.08
C LEU A 553 -11.70 32.13 15.09
N ALA A 554 -10.47 32.33 14.59
CA ALA A 554 -9.44 31.30 14.62
C ALA A 554 -9.13 30.84 16.06
N ALA A 555 -9.08 31.78 17.02
CA ALA A 555 -8.91 31.46 18.43
C ALA A 555 -10.14 30.74 19.03
N ALA A 556 -11.35 31.13 18.65
CA ALA A 556 -12.58 30.48 19.13
C ALA A 556 -12.72 29.01 18.68
N PHE A 557 -12.11 28.64 17.55
CA PHE A 557 -12.10 27.27 17.01
C PHE A 557 -10.79 26.52 17.26
N ALA A 558 -9.90 27.03 18.12
CA ALA A 558 -8.69 26.35 18.56
C ALA A 558 -8.99 25.44 19.76
N PHE A 559 -9.64 24.31 19.50
CA PHE A 559 -10.07 23.37 20.55
C PHE A 559 -8.88 22.73 21.29
N VAL A 560 -9.00 22.54 22.60
CA VAL A 560 -7.94 21.95 23.41
C VAL A 560 -8.13 20.43 23.50
N PRO A 561 -7.08 19.61 23.29
CA PRO A 561 -7.20 18.16 23.45
C PRO A 561 -7.70 17.78 24.86
N GLY A 562 -8.68 16.88 24.93
CA GLY A 562 -9.41 16.52 26.15
C GLY A 562 -10.64 17.38 26.45
N GLN A 563 -10.88 18.46 25.70
CA GLN A 563 -12.13 19.23 25.78
C GLN A 563 -13.30 18.39 25.25
N THR A 564 -14.41 18.38 25.97
CA THR A 564 -15.67 17.80 25.48
C THR A 564 -16.55 18.91 24.93
N VAL A 565 -16.95 18.79 23.66
CA VAL A 565 -17.87 19.72 22.99
C VAL A 565 -19.22 19.04 22.83
N SER A 566 -20.29 19.73 23.23
CA SER A 566 -21.66 19.21 23.13
C SER A 566 -22.34 19.87 21.94
N PHE A 567 -22.79 19.05 20.99
CA PHE A 567 -23.52 19.49 19.81
C PHE A 567 -24.99 19.13 19.97
N GLN A 568 -25.87 20.13 19.91
CA GLN A 568 -27.30 19.94 19.87
C GLN A 568 -27.80 20.20 18.46
N ARG A 569 -28.47 19.22 17.86
CA ARG A 569 -29.08 19.37 16.54
C ARG A 569 -30.46 20.03 16.68
N GLU A 570 -30.72 21.09 15.90
CA GLU A 570 -32.01 21.82 15.92
C GLU A 570 -33.16 21.11 15.17
N ASP A 571 -32.93 19.93 14.57
CA ASP A 571 -34.00 19.10 14.00
C ASP A 571 -34.69 18.23 15.07
N LYS A 572 -35.92 17.82 14.73
CA LYS A 572 -37.06 17.34 15.55
C LYS A 572 -36.87 16.44 16.78
N ASP A 573 -35.68 15.95 17.11
CA ASP A 573 -35.45 15.13 18.32
C ASP A 573 -34.41 15.70 19.30
N GLY A 574 -33.79 16.85 19.00
CA GLY A 574 -32.96 17.59 19.98
C GLY A 574 -31.78 16.80 20.57
N GLU A 575 -31.35 15.73 19.91
CA GLU A 575 -30.33 14.81 20.41
C GLU A 575 -29.01 15.57 20.63
N VAL A 576 -28.53 15.54 21.88
CA VAL A 576 -27.25 16.13 22.27
C VAL A 576 -26.17 15.07 22.13
N THR A 577 -25.20 15.31 21.27
CA THR A 577 -24.03 14.44 21.11
C THR A 577 -22.81 15.09 21.74
N HIS A 578 -22.03 14.30 22.47
CA HIS A 578 -20.81 14.77 23.13
C HIS A 578 -19.61 14.24 22.38
N TRP A 579 -18.77 15.13 21.87
CA TRP A 579 -17.56 14.77 21.14
C TRP A 579 -16.34 15.17 21.95
N GLN A 580 -15.36 14.28 22.02
CA GLN A 580 -14.10 14.58 22.69
C GLN A 580 -13.11 15.11 21.66
N VAL A 581 -12.42 16.21 21.99
CA VAL A 581 -11.36 16.75 21.16
C VAL A 581 -10.11 15.91 21.39
N GLU A 582 -9.60 15.27 20.34
CA GLU A 582 -8.34 14.54 20.33
C GLU A 582 -7.33 15.20 19.39
N THR A 583 -6.12 14.67 19.33
CA THR A 583 -5.08 15.10 18.38
C THR A 583 -4.72 13.95 17.45
N ASP A 584 -4.61 14.26 16.16
CA ASP A 584 -4.04 13.33 15.19
C ASP A 584 -2.51 13.23 15.30
N ALA A 585 -1.91 12.35 14.50
CA ALA A 585 -0.47 12.15 14.45
C ALA A 585 0.33 13.39 13.98
N TRP A 586 -0.34 14.42 13.47
CA TRP A 586 0.24 15.69 13.03
C TRP A 586 -0.04 16.83 14.01
N ASN A 587 -0.51 16.49 15.22
CA ASN A 587 -0.82 17.45 16.28
C ASN A 587 -1.95 18.43 15.92
N LYS A 588 -2.85 18.06 14.99
CA LYS A 588 -4.06 18.81 14.68
C LYS A 588 -5.23 18.27 15.50
N THR A 589 -6.07 19.18 15.98
CA THR A 589 -7.22 18.86 16.82
C THR A 589 -8.38 18.32 15.99
N CYS A 590 -8.96 17.21 16.39
CA CYS A 590 -10.11 16.56 15.74
C CYS A 590 -11.14 16.12 16.79
N PHE A 591 -12.36 15.82 16.34
CA PHE A 591 -13.43 15.31 17.20
C PHE A 591 -13.54 13.78 17.07
N HIS A 592 -13.62 13.10 18.21
CA HIS A 592 -13.91 11.67 18.35
C HIS A 592 -15.31 11.46 18.96
#